data_AF-T0ZDU4-F1
#
_entry.id   AF-T0ZDU4-F1
#
_cell.length_a   1.000
_cell.length_b   1.000
_cell.length_c   1.000
_cell.angle_alpha   90.00
_cell.angle_beta   90.00
_cell.angle_gamma   90.00
#
_symmetry.space_group_name_H-M   'P 1'
#
loop_
_entity.id
_entity.type
_entity.pdbx_description
1 polymer ?
#
loop_
_entity_poly.entity_id
_entity_poly.type
_entity_poly.pdbx_seq_one_letter_code
_entity_poly.pdbx_strand_id
1 'polypeptide(L)'
;NISMHSIDPGGFEFITGVEALDIVVEGINAAQEAGLNPVKVNFVALQGINEDQIWKMIENSAEHNYTLQIIEYEVPRELENSEEYMKYHYPLEPLEQELNKLAKKIEHNSLHDRPLFHIPVSGNTAKIEIVRPMHNYHFCDNCTRMRLTSLGELKPCLMRSDNYTPAFGPSRKKATDADIETAFVTATSKREPYWRKVEINENQVLCNTS
;
A
#
# COMPACT_ATOMS: atom_id res chain seq x y z
N ASN A 1 4.75 3.64 -10.28
CA ASN A 1 3.84 2.71 -9.58
C ASN A 1 2.70 2.44 -10.53
N ILE A 2 2.51 1.18 -10.92
CA ILE A 2 1.49 0.72 -11.87
C ILE A 2 0.75 -0.43 -11.19
N SER A 3 -0.57 -0.43 -11.18
CA SER A 3 -1.35 -1.51 -10.56
C SER A 3 -1.53 -2.67 -11.53
N MET A 4 -1.06 -3.85 -11.15
CA MET A 4 -1.25 -5.10 -11.86
C MET A 4 -1.59 -6.17 -10.82
N HIS A 5 -2.88 -6.45 -10.66
CA HIS A 5 -3.40 -7.30 -9.59
C HIS A 5 -3.55 -8.77 -9.99
N SER A 6 -3.15 -9.13 -11.20
CA SER A 6 -3.07 -10.51 -11.69
C SER A 6 -2.19 -10.55 -12.94
N ILE A 7 -1.57 -11.70 -13.22
CA ILE A 7 -0.87 -12.00 -14.48
C ILE A 7 -1.76 -12.71 -15.50
N ASP A 8 -2.97 -13.10 -15.12
CA ASP A 8 -3.94 -13.74 -15.98
C ASP A 8 -5.06 -12.74 -16.35
N PRO A 9 -5.49 -12.66 -17.63
CA PRO A 9 -6.49 -11.69 -18.05
C PRO A 9 -7.81 -11.76 -17.27
N GLY A 10 -8.27 -12.98 -16.94
CA GLY A 10 -9.55 -13.19 -16.26
C GLY A 10 -9.54 -12.70 -14.81
N GLY A 11 -8.49 -13.01 -14.06
CA GLY A 11 -8.27 -12.50 -12.71
C GLY A 11 -8.08 -10.98 -12.70
N PHE A 12 -7.36 -10.44 -13.68
CA PHE A 12 -7.19 -8.99 -13.81
C PHE A 12 -8.53 -8.28 -14.07
N GLU A 13 -9.32 -8.78 -15.03
CA GLU A 13 -10.65 -8.24 -15.33
C GLU A 13 -11.59 -8.38 -14.13
N PHE A 14 -11.58 -9.52 -13.45
CA PHE A 14 -12.40 -9.74 -12.26
C PHE A 14 -12.12 -8.69 -11.16
N ILE A 15 -10.84 -8.38 -10.92
CA ILE A 15 -10.45 -7.42 -9.87
C ILE A 15 -10.69 -5.97 -10.30
N THR A 16 -10.38 -5.63 -11.56
CA THR A 16 -10.38 -4.22 -12.02
C THR A 16 -11.67 -3.80 -12.72
N GLY A 17 -12.48 -4.76 -13.15
CA GLY A 17 -13.67 -4.55 -13.98
C GLY A 17 -13.37 -4.21 -15.45
N VAL A 18 -12.12 -4.32 -15.90
CA VAL A 18 -11.70 -3.97 -17.27
C VAL A 18 -10.69 -4.95 -17.86
N GLU A 19 -10.86 -5.32 -19.13
CA GLU A 19 -9.92 -6.12 -19.90
C GLU A 19 -8.74 -5.25 -20.38
N ALA A 20 -7.81 -4.92 -19.47
CA ALA A 20 -6.70 -4.00 -19.76
C ALA A 20 -5.30 -4.52 -19.37
N LEU A 21 -5.15 -5.83 -19.13
CA LEU A 21 -3.88 -6.40 -18.70
C LEU A 21 -2.75 -6.13 -19.71
N ASP A 22 -3.00 -6.35 -21.00
CA ASP A 22 -2.00 -6.12 -22.05
C ASP A 22 -1.54 -4.66 -22.08
N ILE A 23 -2.48 -3.71 -21.91
CA ILE A 23 -2.20 -2.27 -21.84
C ILE A 23 -1.33 -1.95 -20.61
N VAL A 24 -1.59 -2.60 -19.47
CA VAL A 24 -0.80 -2.43 -18.25
C VAL A 24 0.64 -2.93 -18.45
N VAL A 25 0.81 -4.10 -19.08
CA VAL A 25 2.13 -4.68 -19.39
C VAL A 25 2.89 -3.77 -20.37
N GLU A 26 2.24 -3.29 -21.42
CA GLU A 26 2.83 -2.29 -22.34
C GLU A 26 3.26 -1.02 -21.61
N GLY A 27 2.44 -0.53 -20.67
CA GLY A 27 2.77 0.64 -19.85
C GLY A 27 3.97 0.42 -18.93
N ILE A 28 4.16 -0.80 -18.40
CA ILE A 28 5.34 -1.17 -17.61
C ILE A 28 6.59 -1.09 -18.50
N ASN A 29 6.55 -1.72 -19.67
CA ASN A 29 7.68 -1.73 -20.61
C ASN A 29 8.04 -0.32 -21.08
N ALA A 30 7.04 0.47 -21.48
CA ALA A 30 7.24 1.85 -21.92
C ALA A 30 7.85 2.74 -20.82
N ALA A 31 7.44 2.56 -19.56
CA ALA A 31 8.03 3.29 -18.43
C ALA A 31 9.52 2.93 -18.24
N GLN A 32 9.89 1.67 -18.41
CA GLN A 32 11.28 1.22 -18.32
C GLN A 32 12.12 1.76 -19.47
N GLU A 33 11.61 1.70 -20.70
CA GLU A 33 12.27 2.24 -21.90
C GLU A 33 12.49 3.76 -21.80
N ALA A 34 11.53 4.48 -21.21
CA ALA A 34 11.64 5.91 -20.92
C ALA A 34 12.62 6.24 -19.76
N GLY A 35 13.18 5.23 -19.10
CA GLY A 35 14.14 5.40 -17.99
C GLY A 35 13.50 5.74 -16.65
N LEU A 36 12.19 5.52 -16.47
CA LEU A 36 11.47 5.78 -15.21
C LEU A 36 11.77 4.71 -14.15
N ASN A 37 13.01 4.69 -13.66
CA ASN A 37 13.50 3.67 -12.74
C ASN A 37 13.54 4.18 -11.28
N PRO A 38 13.17 3.33 -10.30
CA PRO A 38 12.61 1.99 -10.48
C PRO A 38 11.12 2.02 -10.89
N VAL A 39 10.73 1.16 -11.83
CA VAL A 39 9.31 0.84 -12.04
C VAL A 39 8.84 -0.02 -10.87
N LYS A 40 7.68 0.34 -10.33
CA LYS A 40 7.03 -0.36 -9.21
C LYS A 40 5.68 -0.89 -9.66
N VAL A 41 5.42 -2.15 -9.39
CA VAL A 41 4.16 -2.82 -9.74
C VAL A 41 3.41 -3.16 -8.45
N ASN A 42 2.15 -2.77 -8.35
CA ASN A 42 1.32 -2.96 -7.17
C ASN A 42 0.40 -4.17 -7.36
N PHE A 43 0.46 -5.10 -6.42
CA PHE A 43 -0.33 -6.33 -6.39
C PHE A 43 -1.04 -6.41 -5.04
N VAL A 44 -2.37 -6.25 -5.02
CA VAL A 44 -3.16 -6.47 -3.80
C VAL A 44 -3.46 -7.96 -3.71
N ALA A 45 -2.99 -8.62 -2.65
CA ALA A 45 -3.25 -10.03 -2.42
C ALA A 45 -4.66 -10.21 -1.85
N LEU A 46 -5.48 -11.00 -2.54
CA LEU A 46 -6.87 -11.27 -2.23
C LEU A 46 -7.08 -12.79 -2.13
N GLN A 47 -7.58 -13.23 -0.97
CA GLN A 47 -7.84 -14.64 -0.70
C GLN A 47 -8.95 -15.20 -1.61
N GLY A 48 -8.71 -16.39 -2.14
CA GLY A 48 -9.57 -17.10 -3.08
C GLY A 48 -9.59 -16.51 -4.49
N ILE A 49 -8.76 -15.51 -4.79
CA ILE A 49 -8.80 -14.76 -6.05
C ILE A 49 -7.46 -14.81 -6.78
N ASN A 50 -6.37 -14.34 -6.15
CA ASN A 50 -5.07 -14.20 -6.80
C ASN A 50 -3.88 -14.59 -5.92
N GLU A 51 -4.09 -15.05 -4.69
CA GLU A 51 -3.00 -15.36 -3.76
C GLU A 51 -2.10 -16.50 -4.28
N ASP A 52 -2.63 -17.38 -5.12
CA ASP A 52 -1.90 -18.45 -5.78
C ASP A 52 -0.90 -17.93 -6.84
N GLN A 53 -1.02 -16.66 -7.23
CA GLN A 53 -0.16 -16.00 -8.21
C GLN A 53 1.03 -15.28 -7.57
N ILE A 54 1.08 -15.14 -6.23
CA ILE A 54 2.11 -14.37 -5.53
C ILE A 54 3.53 -14.75 -5.98
N TRP A 55 3.84 -16.05 -6.02
CA TRP A 55 5.17 -16.51 -6.44
C TRP A 55 5.46 -16.29 -7.92
N LYS A 56 4.43 -16.42 -8.77
CA LYS A 56 4.55 -16.13 -10.21
C LYS A 56 4.80 -14.64 -10.45
N MET A 57 4.16 -13.76 -9.67
CA MET A 57 4.43 -12.32 -9.68
C MET A 57 5.86 -12.01 -9.21
N ILE A 58 6.36 -12.71 -8.18
CA ILE A 58 7.75 -12.58 -7.71
C ILE A 58 8.74 -12.95 -8.82
N GLU A 59 8.54 -14.10 -9.47
CA GLU A 59 9.34 -14.54 -10.62
C GLU A 59 9.29 -13.53 -11.77
N ASN A 60 8.08 -13.10 -12.15
CA ASN A 60 7.85 -12.13 -13.20
C ASN A 60 8.55 -10.79 -12.92
N SER A 61 8.56 -10.34 -11.66
CA SER A 61 9.27 -9.12 -11.24
C SER A 61 10.78 -9.21 -11.40
N ALA A 62 11.35 -10.39 -11.18
CA ALA A 62 12.77 -10.64 -11.37
C ALA A 62 13.14 -10.68 -12.85
N GLU A 63 12.30 -11.33 -13.66
CA GLU A 63 12.47 -11.43 -15.11
C GLU A 63 12.40 -10.07 -15.79
N HIS A 64 11.42 -9.23 -15.41
CA HIS A 64 11.18 -7.94 -16.02
C HIS A 64 11.83 -6.77 -15.26
N ASN A 65 12.60 -7.04 -14.20
CA ASN A 65 13.36 -6.04 -13.43
C ASN A 65 12.52 -4.84 -12.95
N TYR A 66 11.35 -5.11 -12.36
CA TYR A 66 10.57 -4.12 -11.62
C TYR A 66 10.53 -4.48 -10.13
N THR A 67 10.22 -3.51 -9.27
CA THR A 67 9.96 -3.77 -7.85
C THR A 67 8.50 -4.13 -7.65
N LEU A 68 8.23 -5.32 -7.15
CA LEU A 68 6.87 -5.76 -6.83
C LEU A 68 6.48 -5.28 -5.43
N GLN A 69 5.39 -4.55 -5.31
CA GLN A 69 4.75 -4.22 -4.04
C GLN A 69 3.58 -5.18 -3.82
N ILE A 70 3.70 -6.06 -2.83
CA ILE A 70 2.61 -6.95 -2.41
C ILE A 70 1.89 -6.24 -1.27
N ILE A 71 0.62 -5.94 -1.50
CA ILE A 71 -0.19 -5.07 -0.65
C ILE A 71 -1.29 -5.90 -0.01
N GLU A 72 -1.41 -5.78 1.31
CA GLU A 72 -2.51 -6.40 2.06
C GLU A 72 -3.81 -5.67 1.78
N TYR A 73 -4.90 -6.41 1.60
CA TYR A 73 -6.23 -5.83 1.47
C TYR A 73 -6.60 -5.05 2.74
N GLU A 74 -6.93 -3.77 2.61
CA GLU A 74 -7.20 -2.87 3.74
C GLU A 74 -8.63 -2.34 3.74
N VAL A 75 -9.23 -2.26 4.94
CA VAL A 75 -10.56 -1.68 5.17
C VAL A 75 -10.55 -0.79 6.41
N PRO A 76 -11.45 0.21 6.52
CA PRO A 76 -11.68 0.92 7.77
C PRO A 76 -12.00 -0.05 8.92
N ARG A 77 -11.63 0.30 10.15
CA ARG A 77 -11.84 -0.49 11.37
C ARG A 77 -13.29 -0.94 11.53
N GLU A 78 -14.23 -0.08 11.19
CA GLU A 78 -15.66 -0.36 11.26
C GLU A 78 -16.09 -1.52 10.35
N LEU A 79 -15.27 -1.89 9.37
CA LEU A 79 -15.50 -2.96 8.40
C LEU A 79 -14.55 -4.16 8.58
N GLU A 80 -13.69 -4.17 9.61
CA GLU A 80 -12.73 -5.28 9.80
C GLU A 80 -13.41 -6.62 10.11
N ASN A 81 -14.66 -6.59 10.56
CA ASN A 81 -15.50 -7.77 10.80
C ASN A 81 -16.57 -7.98 9.71
N SER A 82 -16.48 -7.25 8.59
CA SER A 82 -17.41 -7.42 7.47
C SER A 82 -17.20 -8.76 6.77
N GLU A 83 -18.27 -9.33 6.21
CA GLU A 83 -18.21 -10.58 5.45
C GLU A 83 -17.23 -10.48 4.27
N GLU A 84 -17.19 -9.32 3.60
CA GLU A 84 -16.29 -9.08 2.47
C GLU A 84 -14.82 -9.12 2.89
N TYR A 85 -14.46 -8.42 3.97
CA TYR A 85 -13.09 -8.41 4.45
C TYR A 85 -12.66 -9.82 4.89
N MET A 86 -13.49 -10.50 5.68
CA MET A 86 -13.18 -11.87 6.13
C MET A 86 -13.09 -12.87 4.98
N LYS A 87 -13.78 -12.61 3.86
CA LYS A 87 -13.74 -13.47 2.67
C LYS A 87 -12.47 -13.28 1.84
N TYR A 88 -12.02 -12.04 1.67
CA TYR A 88 -10.95 -11.71 0.72
C TYR A 88 -9.63 -11.27 1.37
N HIS A 89 -9.59 -11.04 2.68
CA HIS A 89 -8.35 -10.69 3.38
C HIS A 89 -7.37 -11.85 3.37
N TYR A 90 -6.24 -11.66 2.69
CA TYR A 90 -5.11 -12.58 2.73
C TYR A 90 -4.04 -12.02 3.68
N PRO A 91 -3.73 -12.69 4.80
CA PRO A 91 -2.73 -12.20 5.74
C PRO A 91 -1.32 -12.31 5.15
N LEU A 92 -0.60 -11.19 5.06
CA LEU A 92 0.76 -11.16 4.49
C LEU A 92 1.87 -11.55 5.49
N GLU A 93 1.58 -11.63 6.78
CA GLU A 93 2.57 -11.97 7.81
C GLU A 93 3.30 -13.31 7.52
N PRO A 94 2.64 -14.42 7.16
CA PRO A 94 3.34 -15.67 6.81
C PRO A 94 4.26 -15.53 5.59
N LEU A 95 3.82 -14.79 4.56
CA LEU A 95 4.63 -14.51 3.37
C LEU A 95 5.85 -13.67 3.73
N GLU A 96 5.67 -12.62 4.54
CA GLU A 96 6.76 -11.75 5.01
C GLU A 96 7.83 -12.55 5.75
N GLN A 97 7.41 -13.50 6.62
CA GLN A 97 8.32 -14.40 7.33
C GLN A 97 9.07 -15.37 6.39
N GLU A 98 8.42 -15.83 5.32
CA GLU A 98 9.05 -16.67 4.31
C GLU A 98 10.09 -15.88 3.49
N LEU A 99 9.72 -14.69 3.03
CA LEU A 99 10.64 -13.80 2.32
C LEU A 99 11.86 -13.43 3.17
N ASN A 100 11.67 -13.22 4.48
CA ASN A 100 12.77 -12.94 5.41
C ASN A 100 13.81 -14.07 5.45
N LYS A 101 13.36 -15.33 5.39
CA LYS A 101 14.26 -16.51 5.35
C LYS A 101 15.01 -16.64 4.02
N LEU A 102 14.38 -16.22 2.92
CA LEU A 102 14.93 -16.37 1.57
C LEU A 102 15.82 -15.20 1.15
N ALA A 103 15.63 -14.02 1.75
CA ALA A 103 16.29 -12.80 1.33
C ALA A 103 17.80 -12.84 1.52
N LYS A 104 18.53 -12.35 0.51
CA LYS A 104 19.97 -12.09 0.61
C LYS A 104 20.27 -10.74 1.23
N LYS A 105 19.35 -9.80 1.10
CA LYS A 105 19.41 -8.44 1.66
C LYS A 105 18.00 -7.99 1.96
N ILE A 106 17.83 -7.28 3.08
CA ILE A 106 16.59 -6.61 3.45
C ILE A 106 16.94 -5.14 3.67
N GLU A 107 16.24 -4.26 2.95
CA GLU A 107 16.30 -2.82 3.14
C GLU A 107 14.97 -2.33 3.70
N HIS A 108 14.95 -1.13 4.28
CA HIS A 108 13.72 -0.53 4.78
C HIS A 108 13.52 0.84 4.14
N ASN A 109 12.29 1.08 3.68
CA ASN A 109 11.92 2.36 3.10
C ASN A 109 11.63 3.39 4.19
N SER A 110 12.06 4.64 4.00
CA SER A 110 11.79 5.74 4.95
C SER A 110 10.32 5.97 5.24
N LEU A 111 9.44 5.65 4.28
CA LEU A 111 8.01 5.78 4.42
C LEU A 111 7.37 4.49 4.91
N HIS A 112 6.84 4.52 6.14
CA HIS A 112 6.19 3.41 6.84
C HIS A 112 7.12 2.27 7.26
N ASP A 113 8.44 2.47 7.16
CA ASP A 113 9.46 1.46 7.46
C ASP A 113 9.20 0.10 6.79
N ARG A 114 8.78 0.13 5.51
CA ARG A 114 8.41 -1.09 4.80
C ARG A 114 9.64 -1.89 4.38
N PRO A 115 9.67 -3.21 4.62
CA PRO A 115 10.77 -4.04 4.19
C PRO A 115 10.77 -4.21 2.67
N LEU A 116 11.95 -4.11 2.09
CA LEU A 116 12.27 -4.41 0.71
C LEU A 116 13.23 -5.60 0.67
N PHE A 117 12.71 -6.75 0.28
CA PHE A 117 13.44 -8.02 0.21
C PHE A 117 14.11 -8.18 -1.15
N HIS A 118 15.37 -8.60 -1.14
CA HIS A 118 16.12 -8.99 -2.33
C HIS A 118 16.19 -10.53 -2.37
N ILE A 119 15.33 -11.13 -3.18
CA ILE A 119 15.20 -12.59 -3.27
C ILE A 119 15.91 -13.10 -4.54
N PRO A 120 16.86 -14.04 -4.44
CA PRO A 120 17.43 -14.67 -5.63
C PRO A 120 16.39 -15.62 -6.25
N VAL A 121 16.06 -15.41 -7.53
CA VAL A 121 15.04 -16.19 -8.25
C VAL A 121 15.52 -16.41 -9.69
N SER A 122 15.60 -17.68 -10.12
CA SER A 122 15.93 -18.07 -11.51
C SER A 122 17.15 -17.37 -12.12
N GLY A 123 18.21 -17.16 -11.32
CA GLY A 123 19.44 -16.48 -11.76
C GLY A 123 19.39 -14.95 -11.72
N ASN A 124 18.22 -14.37 -11.44
CA ASN A 124 18.00 -12.93 -11.24
C ASN A 124 17.75 -12.61 -9.76
N THR A 125 17.50 -11.34 -9.45
CA THR A 125 17.12 -10.88 -8.10
C THR A 125 15.76 -10.16 -8.16
N ALA A 126 14.75 -10.74 -7.52
CA ALA A 126 13.46 -10.11 -7.30
C ALA A 126 13.58 -9.06 -6.18
N LYS A 127 12.92 -7.91 -6.36
CA LYS A 127 12.82 -6.85 -5.34
C LYS A 127 11.37 -6.75 -4.87
N ILE A 128 11.10 -7.23 -3.66
CA ILE A 128 9.74 -7.40 -3.14
C ILE A 128 9.53 -6.47 -1.95
N GLU A 129 8.56 -5.57 -2.04
CA GLU A 129 8.16 -4.67 -0.95
C GLU A 129 6.84 -5.15 -0.36
N ILE A 130 6.81 -5.43 0.95
CA ILE A 130 5.56 -5.79 1.65
C ILE A 130 4.90 -4.51 2.18
N VAL A 131 3.62 -4.33 1.84
CA VAL A 131 2.79 -3.21 2.30
C VAL A 131 1.65 -3.76 3.13
N ARG A 132 1.84 -3.79 4.45
CA ARG A 132 0.93 -4.41 5.43
C ARG A 132 0.34 -3.38 6.40
N PRO A 133 -0.67 -2.58 5.98
CA PRO A 133 -1.26 -1.55 6.81
C PRO A 133 -2.27 -2.07 7.85
N MET A 134 -2.91 -3.23 7.65
CA MET A 134 -3.96 -3.71 8.57
C MET A 134 -3.34 -4.18 9.88
N HIS A 135 -3.96 -3.77 11.00
CA HIS A 135 -3.51 -4.13 12.35
C HIS A 135 -2.02 -3.90 12.58
N ASN A 136 -1.46 -2.83 12.00
CA ASN A 136 -0.02 -2.54 12.04
C ASN A 136 0.24 -1.12 12.55
N TYR A 137 0.46 -0.99 13.87
CA TYR A 137 0.79 0.28 14.51
C TYR A 137 2.12 0.83 13.98
N HIS A 138 3.08 -0.05 13.65
CA HIS A 138 4.43 0.36 13.25
C HIS A 138 4.41 1.06 11.89
N PHE A 139 3.58 0.57 10.98
CA PHE A 139 3.29 1.24 9.70
C PHE A 139 2.67 2.63 9.92
N CYS A 140 1.73 2.75 10.87
CA CYS A 140 1.06 4.01 11.18
C CYS A 140 1.96 5.03 11.87
N ASP A 141 2.80 4.58 12.82
CA ASP A 141 3.78 5.40 13.54
C ASP A 141 4.81 6.00 12.58
N ASN A 142 5.22 5.23 11.56
CA ASN A 142 6.15 5.66 10.52
C ASN A 142 5.46 6.32 9.30
N CYS A 143 4.17 6.65 9.41
CA CYS A 143 3.47 7.36 8.35
C CYS A 143 3.75 8.85 8.43
N THR A 144 4.06 9.46 7.29
CA THR A 144 4.24 10.91 7.13
C THR A 144 3.38 11.50 6.00
N ARG A 145 2.47 10.71 5.39
CA ARG A 145 1.64 11.17 4.26
C ARG A 145 0.56 12.17 4.67
N MET A 146 0.43 13.24 3.90
CA MET A 146 -0.75 14.10 3.83
C MET A 146 -1.38 13.93 2.46
N ARG A 147 -2.72 13.89 2.37
CA ARG A 147 -3.44 13.81 1.10
C ARG A 147 -4.24 15.08 0.87
N LEU A 148 -4.41 15.45 -0.39
CA LEU A 148 -5.35 16.49 -0.82
C LEU A 148 -6.46 15.81 -1.61
N THR A 149 -7.72 16.00 -1.19
CA THR A 149 -8.88 15.47 -1.90
C THR A 149 -9.14 16.28 -3.18
N SER A 150 -9.91 15.72 -4.11
CA SER A 150 -10.36 16.44 -5.32
C SER A 150 -11.23 17.66 -5.00
N LEU A 151 -11.83 17.71 -3.80
CA LEU A 151 -12.59 18.86 -3.28
C LEU A 151 -11.70 19.93 -2.63
N GLY A 152 -10.40 19.69 -2.50
CA GLY A 152 -9.45 20.65 -1.95
C GLY A 152 -9.31 20.59 -0.42
N GLU A 153 -9.55 19.43 0.18
CA GLU A 153 -9.42 19.22 1.62
C GLU A 153 -8.16 18.41 1.92
N LEU A 154 -7.45 18.80 2.97
CA LEU A 154 -6.35 18.03 3.53
C LEU A 154 -6.91 16.87 4.36
N LYS A 155 -6.41 15.67 4.05
CA LYS A 155 -6.75 14.41 4.70
C LYS A 155 -5.47 13.77 5.26
N PRO A 156 -5.23 13.84 6.58
CA PRO A 156 -3.98 13.37 7.18
C PRO A 156 -3.89 11.83 7.30
N CYS A 157 -4.99 11.09 7.20
CA CYS A 157 -5.02 9.63 7.23
C CYS A 157 -5.98 9.09 6.15
N LEU A 158 -5.60 8.03 5.43
CA LEU A 158 -6.45 7.41 4.40
C LEU A 158 -7.75 6.85 4.99
N MET A 159 -7.63 6.21 6.15
CA MET A 159 -8.68 5.39 6.77
C MET A 159 -9.69 6.20 7.60
N ARG A 160 -9.47 7.50 7.76
CA ARG A 160 -10.33 8.37 8.57
C ARG A 160 -11.22 9.25 7.70
N SER A 161 -12.43 9.48 8.17
CA SER A 161 -13.42 10.36 7.53
C SER A 161 -13.82 11.54 8.43
N ASP A 162 -13.26 11.66 9.62
CA ASP A 162 -13.64 12.62 10.64
C ASP A 162 -12.66 13.80 10.80
N ASN A 163 -11.55 13.81 10.04
CA ASN A 163 -10.45 14.76 10.23
C ASN A 163 -10.05 15.55 8.98
N TYR A 164 -10.97 15.71 8.03
CA TYR A 164 -10.78 16.60 6.89
C TYR A 164 -10.55 18.04 7.34
N THR A 165 -9.67 18.75 6.62
CA THR A 165 -9.40 20.17 6.84
C THR A 165 -9.42 20.88 5.50
N PRO A 166 -10.41 21.75 5.23
CA PRO A 166 -10.45 22.51 3.97
C PRO A 166 -9.18 23.35 3.80
N ALA A 167 -8.46 23.14 2.71
CA ALA A 167 -7.34 24.01 2.30
C ALA A 167 -7.77 24.97 1.20
N PHE A 168 -8.71 24.54 0.36
CA PHE A 168 -9.34 25.36 -0.65
C PHE A 168 -10.85 25.41 -0.35
N GLY A 169 -11.43 26.60 -0.27
CA GLY A 169 -12.88 26.73 -0.14
C GLY A 169 -13.61 26.13 -1.35
N PRO A 170 -14.87 25.68 -1.20
CA PRO A 170 -15.66 25.03 -2.26
C PRO A 170 -15.80 25.88 -3.53
N SER A 171 -15.58 27.20 -3.44
CA SER A 171 -15.71 28.15 -4.55
C SER A 171 -14.43 28.41 -5.34
N ARG A 172 -13.30 27.73 -5.06
CA ARG A 172 -11.96 28.07 -5.61
C ARG A 172 -11.61 29.57 -5.50
N LYS A 173 -12.20 30.29 -4.53
CA LYS A 173 -11.68 31.61 -4.16
C LYS A 173 -10.21 31.38 -3.82
N LYS A 174 -9.33 32.20 -4.39
CA LYS A 174 -7.88 32.06 -4.18
C LYS A 174 -7.61 32.07 -2.68
N ALA A 175 -7.32 30.90 -2.13
CA ALA A 175 -6.73 30.78 -0.81
C ALA A 175 -5.39 31.52 -0.86
N THR A 176 -5.12 32.32 0.16
CA THR A 176 -3.80 32.91 0.33
C THR A 176 -2.83 31.83 0.83
N ASP A 177 -1.52 32.06 0.67
CA ASP A 177 -0.52 31.14 1.21
C ASP A 177 -0.69 30.97 2.74
N ALA A 178 -1.11 32.03 3.45
CA ALA A 178 -1.41 31.98 4.88
C ALA A 178 -2.62 31.09 5.22
N ASP A 179 -3.64 31.06 4.37
CA ASP A 179 -4.79 30.16 4.54
C ASP A 179 -4.35 28.70 4.37
N ILE A 180 -3.52 28.43 3.36
CA ILE A 180 -2.98 27.09 3.08
C ILE A 180 -2.07 26.63 4.22
N GLU A 181 -1.20 27.52 4.72
CA GLU A 181 -0.34 27.24 5.87
C GLU A 181 -1.17 26.89 7.11
N THR A 182 -2.19 27.70 7.41
CA THR A 182 -3.10 27.45 8.54
C THR A 182 -3.82 26.11 8.39
N ALA A 183 -4.31 25.79 7.19
CA ALA A 183 -4.94 24.50 6.91
C ALA A 183 -3.95 23.34 7.08
N PHE A 184 -2.71 23.49 6.63
CA PHE A 184 -1.67 22.48 6.77
C PHE A 184 -1.30 22.21 8.23
N VAL A 185 -1.08 23.27 9.03
CA VAL A 185 -0.81 23.14 10.47
C VAL A 185 -1.99 22.48 11.19
N THR A 186 -3.22 22.91 10.88
CA THR A 186 -4.44 22.34 11.46
C THR A 186 -4.64 20.87 11.09
N ALA A 187 -4.41 20.48 9.84
CA ALA A 187 -4.51 19.09 9.40
C ALA A 187 -3.43 18.23 10.08
N THR A 188 -2.23 18.77 10.24
CA THR A 188 -1.11 18.09 10.91
C THR A 188 -1.37 17.90 12.40
N SER A 189 -1.96 18.89 13.09
CA SER A 189 -2.28 18.76 14.52
C SER A 189 -3.38 17.73 14.81
N LYS A 190 -4.21 17.40 13.82
CA LYS A 190 -5.23 16.33 13.89
C LYS A 190 -4.68 14.95 13.55
N ARG A 191 -3.40 14.84 13.16
CA ARG A 191 -2.76 13.59 12.77
C ARG A 191 -2.47 12.75 14.00
N GLU A 192 -2.87 11.49 13.94
CA GLU A 192 -2.49 10.47 14.91
C GLU A 192 -2.46 9.10 14.21
N PRO A 193 -1.68 8.12 14.70
CA PRO A 193 -1.69 6.77 14.15
C PRO A 193 -3.11 6.19 14.15
N TYR A 194 -3.48 5.58 13.03
CA TYR A 194 -4.76 4.90 12.92
C TYR A 194 -4.70 3.65 13.79
N TRP A 195 -3.94 2.65 13.37
CA TRP A 195 -3.55 1.55 14.24
C TRP A 195 -2.53 2.07 15.27
N ARG A 196 -2.78 1.83 16.56
CA ARG A 196 -2.01 2.30 17.71
C ARG A 196 -1.59 1.11 18.55
N LYS A 197 -0.43 1.24 19.18
CA LYS A 197 0.00 0.33 20.24
C LYS A 197 -0.99 0.39 21.41
N VAL A 198 -1.46 -0.77 21.84
CA VAL A 198 -2.18 -0.98 23.09
C VAL A 198 -1.35 -1.93 23.93
N GLU A 199 -0.85 -1.43 25.05
CA GLU A 199 -0.17 -2.24 26.04
C GLU A 199 -1.22 -2.97 26.90
N ILE A 200 -1.14 -4.30 26.93
CA ILE A 200 -2.05 -5.13 27.75
C ILE A 200 -1.39 -5.50 29.07
N ASN A 201 -0.07 -5.77 29.04
CA ASN A 201 0.80 -6.01 30.21
C ASN A 201 2.27 -5.82 29.79
N GLU A 202 3.21 -5.95 30.74
CA GLU A 202 4.65 -5.68 30.55
C GLU A 202 5.30 -6.41 29.35
N ASN A 203 4.70 -7.49 28.84
CA ASN A 203 5.26 -8.32 27.76
C ASN A 203 4.35 -8.47 26.54
N GLN A 204 3.21 -7.77 26.45
CA GLN A 204 2.26 -7.93 25.35
C GLN A 204 1.75 -6.59 24.82
N VAL A 205 2.08 -6.32 23.56
CA VAL A 205 1.63 -5.15 22.79
C VAL A 205 0.77 -5.64 21.62
N LEU A 206 -0.46 -5.11 21.50
CA LEU A 206 -1.35 -5.35 20.37
C LEU A 206 -1.68 -4.04 19.64
N CYS A 207 -2.33 -4.16 18.48
CA CYS A 207 -2.99 -3.03 17.84
C CYS A 207 -4.39 -2.83 18.42
N ASN A 208 -4.83 -1.57 18.52
CA ASN A 208 -6.23 -1.26 18.79
C ASN A 208 -7.13 -1.79 17.66
N THR A 209 -8.19 -2.51 18.01
CA THR A 209 -9.23 -2.96 17.06
C THR A 209 -10.47 -2.07 17.18
N SER A 210 -11.48 -2.32 16.34
CA SER A 210 -12.81 -1.70 16.48
C SER A 210 -13.51 -2.09 17.78
#